data_AF-K0KAW4-F1
#
_entry.id   AF-K0KAW4-F1
#
_cell.length_a   1.000
_cell.length_b   1.000
_cell.length_c   1.000
_cell.angle_alpha   90.00
_cell.angle_beta   90.00
_cell.angle_gamma   90.00
#
_symmetry.space_group_name_H-M   'P 1'
#
loop_
_entity.id
_entity.type
_entity.pdbx_description
1 polymer ?
#
loop_
_entity_poly.entity_id
_entity_poly.type
_entity_poly.pdbx_seq_one_letter_code
_entity_poly.pdbx_strand_id
1 'polypeptide(L)'
;MTESLFELPDEVLVNVLIHLSPYDIKNLFSIRTIAQRFGSFLTLYKDRKKAQFFTNVPSKSECQVKNRQNFTHGLMKLFEITTMENLGRHREIGLPIGFNEVPKFYVYSRSPEIPIDKWKKFLEDKMQNITFFPTKPNYILVDSVETIFVRKQNISNPSALYLPRIKNVFFLDCQLLDQFEKFNFKKLSLLNIEIRGEKDLQILKAFDFDQCSIDQMCIFPNWNNIDIHIITSEI
;
A
#
# COMPACT_ATOMS: atom_id res chain seq x y z
N MET A 1 11.96 27.55 24.93
CA MET A 1 12.76 26.80 23.93
C MET A 1 11.79 26.19 22.96
N THR A 2 11.71 26.70 21.74
CA THR A 2 10.93 26.06 20.67
C THR A 2 11.89 25.13 19.95
N GLU A 3 11.95 23.86 20.37
CA GLU A 3 12.64 22.81 19.63
C GLU A 3 12.00 22.74 18.24
N SER A 4 12.77 23.16 17.24
CA SER A 4 12.30 23.21 15.87
C SER A 4 12.41 21.80 15.29
N LEU A 5 11.38 21.31 14.59
CA LEU A 5 11.38 20.01 13.89
C LEU A 5 12.66 19.79 13.05
N PHE A 6 13.29 20.88 12.60
CA PHE A 6 14.51 20.88 11.80
C PHE A 6 15.80 20.53 12.57
N GLU A 7 15.78 20.54 13.90
CA GLU A 7 16.93 20.22 14.76
C GLU A 7 16.98 18.74 15.15
N LEU A 8 15.93 17.98 14.82
CA LEU A 8 15.89 16.55 15.11
C LEU A 8 16.89 15.76 14.23
N PRO A 9 17.52 14.70 14.80
CA PRO A 9 18.31 13.75 14.02
C PRO A 9 17.50 13.08 12.90
N ASP A 10 18.18 12.71 11.82
CA ASP A 10 17.54 12.15 10.62
C ASP A 10 16.77 10.87 10.95
N GLU A 11 17.27 10.04 11.85
CA GLU A 11 16.64 8.80 12.32
C GLU A 11 15.32 9.08 13.06
N VAL A 12 15.28 10.14 13.87
CA VAL A 12 14.06 10.55 14.59
C VAL A 12 13.03 11.06 13.60
N LEU A 13 13.44 11.86 12.61
CA LEU A 13 12.55 12.32 11.55
C LEU A 13 12.00 11.15 10.73
N VAL A 14 12.83 10.17 10.37
CA VAL A 14 12.37 8.96 9.68
C VAL A 14 11.34 8.21 10.53
N ASN A 15 11.56 8.06 11.83
CA ASN A 15 10.59 7.43 12.74
C ASN A 15 9.25 8.16 12.81
N VAL A 16 9.21 9.47 12.57
CA VAL A 16 7.95 10.21 12.43
C VAL A 16 7.33 9.95 11.06
N LEU A 17 8.13 10.01 9.99
CA LEU A 17 7.66 9.88 8.61
C LEU A 17 7.10 8.49 8.29
N ILE A 18 7.57 7.42 8.93
CA ILE A 18 7.04 6.06 8.71
C ILE A 18 5.56 5.90 9.10
N HIS A 19 5.00 6.83 9.86
CA HIS A 19 3.60 6.85 10.28
C HIS A 19 2.73 7.79 9.44
N LEU A 20 3.31 8.48 8.45
CA LEU A 20 2.60 9.39 7.57
C LEU A 20 2.18 8.70 6.28
N SER A 21 1.01 9.04 5.75
CA SER A 21 0.60 8.52 4.45
C SER A 21 1.50 9.06 3.32
N PRO A 22 1.56 8.38 2.16
CA PRO A 22 2.28 8.91 1.00
C PRO A 22 1.82 10.31 0.58
N TYR A 23 0.55 10.66 0.78
CA TYR A 23 0.04 12.00 0.51
C TYR A 23 0.56 13.04 1.51
N ASP A 24 0.65 12.68 2.79
CA ASP A 24 1.20 13.57 3.82
C ASP A 24 2.67 13.84 3.55
N ILE A 25 3.44 12.80 3.22
CA ILE A 25 4.85 12.93 2.82
C ILE A 25 4.98 13.82 1.58
N LYS A 26 4.15 13.59 0.55
CA LYS A 26 4.11 14.46 -0.64
C LYS A 26 3.82 15.92 -0.27
N ASN A 27 2.88 16.15 0.64
CA ASN A 27 2.53 17.50 1.10
C ASN A 27 3.69 18.14 1.87
N LEU A 28 4.42 17.39 2.70
CA LEU A 28 5.62 17.89 3.38
C LEU A 28 6.70 18.37 2.39
N PHE A 29 6.88 17.67 1.28
CA PHE A 29 7.77 18.12 0.21
C PHE A 29 7.32 19.42 -0.49
N SER A 30 6.08 19.88 -0.31
CA SER A 30 5.67 21.21 -0.81
C SER A 30 6.31 22.38 -0.04
N ILE A 31 6.80 22.13 1.18
CA ILE A 31 7.47 23.12 2.00
C ILE A 31 8.97 23.05 1.68
N ARG A 32 9.51 24.09 1.05
CA ARG A 32 10.88 24.11 0.51
C ARG A 32 11.97 23.72 1.52
N THR A 33 11.90 24.25 2.73
CA THR A 33 12.88 23.95 3.80
C THR A 33 12.84 22.48 4.21
N ILE A 34 11.63 21.91 4.33
CA ILE A 34 11.42 20.48 4.62
C ILE A 34 11.93 19.63 3.47
N ALA A 35 11.60 19.97 2.23
CA ALA A 35 12.06 19.24 1.05
C ALA A 35 13.59 19.17 0.96
N GLN A 36 14.28 20.29 1.23
CA GLN A 36 15.74 20.35 1.27
C GLN A 36 16.32 19.49 2.39
N ARG A 37 15.71 19.53 3.59
CA ARG A 37 16.12 18.71 4.74
C ARG A 37 15.93 17.23 4.45
N PHE A 38 14.74 16.81 4.00
CA PHE A 38 14.43 15.41 3.73
C PHE A 38 15.28 14.84 2.60
N GLY A 39 15.64 15.67 1.61
CA GLY A 39 16.55 15.27 0.55
C GLY A 39 17.95 14.87 1.01
N SER A 40 18.35 15.07 2.28
CA SER A 40 19.65 14.58 2.79
C SER A 40 19.62 13.09 3.16
N PHE A 41 18.47 12.55 3.54
CA PHE A 41 18.35 11.18 4.05
C PHE A 41 17.35 10.32 3.29
N LEU A 42 16.53 10.91 2.41
CA LEU A 42 15.54 10.20 1.61
C LEU A 42 15.99 10.09 0.16
N THR A 43 15.74 8.93 -0.45
CA THR A 43 15.96 8.70 -1.88
C THR A 43 14.66 8.39 -2.59
N LEU A 44 14.38 9.10 -3.70
CA LEU A 44 13.26 8.81 -4.60
C LEU A 44 13.71 8.01 -5.82
N TYR A 45 13.21 6.80 -5.96
CA TYR A 45 13.37 5.95 -7.13
C TYR A 45 12.19 6.13 -8.07
N LYS A 46 12.47 6.43 -9.35
CA LYS A 46 11.46 6.59 -10.39
C LYS A 46 11.84 5.87 -11.68
N ASP A 47 10.85 5.32 -12.37
CA ASP A 47 11.06 4.70 -13.69
C ASP A 47 10.92 5.70 -14.86
N ARG A 48 10.28 6.85 -14.60
CA ARG A 48 10.16 8.00 -15.52
C ARG A 48 11.23 9.06 -15.30
N LYS A 49 11.42 9.89 -16.33
CA LYS A 49 12.32 11.07 -16.25
C LYS A 49 11.86 12.09 -15.20
N LYS A 50 10.55 12.32 -15.10
CA LYS A 50 9.94 13.23 -14.12
C LYS A 50 9.03 12.44 -13.18
N ALA A 51 9.13 12.73 -11.89
CA ALA A 51 8.16 12.30 -10.89
C ALA A 51 6.81 12.99 -11.16
N GLN A 52 5.73 12.26 -11.01
CA GLN A 52 4.34 12.73 -11.14
C GLN A 52 3.66 12.85 -9.78
N PHE A 53 4.02 11.98 -8.83
CA PHE A 53 3.48 11.99 -7.48
C PHE A 53 4.38 12.80 -6.53
N PHE A 54 5.67 12.46 -6.43
CA PHE A 54 6.63 13.13 -5.54
C PHE A 54 7.35 14.29 -6.26
N THR A 55 6.59 15.27 -6.76
CA THR A 55 7.08 16.31 -7.68
C THR A 55 8.10 17.29 -7.11
N ASN A 56 8.18 17.42 -5.78
CA ASN A 56 9.01 18.40 -5.09
C ASN A 56 10.22 17.79 -4.37
N VAL A 57 10.51 16.50 -4.62
CA VAL A 57 11.73 15.88 -4.12
C VAL A 57 12.94 16.51 -4.84
N PRO A 58 14.00 16.95 -4.12
CA PRO A 58 15.17 17.52 -4.75
C PRO A 58 15.83 16.56 -5.76
N SER A 59 16.23 17.08 -6.92
CA SER A 59 16.81 16.26 -8.01
C SER A 59 18.04 15.46 -7.61
N LYS A 60 18.85 15.98 -6.68
CA LYS A 60 20.01 15.28 -6.11
C LYS A 60 19.66 13.99 -5.34
N SER A 61 18.41 13.88 -4.90
CA SER A 61 17.86 12.77 -4.14
C SER A 61 17.05 11.82 -5.02
N GLU A 62 17.00 12.07 -6.34
CA GLU A 62 16.29 11.23 -7.29
C GLU A 62 17.22 10.22 -7.95
N CYS A 63 16.75 8.99 -8.12
CA CYS A 63 17.44 7.91 -8.80
C CYS A 63 16.52 7.30 -9.87
N GLN A 64 17.08 7.05 -11.07
CA GLN A 64 16.33 6.39 -12.14
C GLN A 64 16.51 4.87 -12.06
N VAL A 65 15.41 4.15 -11.91
CA VAL A 65 15.37 2.68 -11.74
C VAL A 65 16.03 1.92 -12.90
N LYS A 66 16.10 2.49 -14.10
CA LYS A 66 16.66 1.85 -15.30
C LYS A 66 18.16 1.56 -15.22
N ASN A 67 18.88 2.26 -14.36
CA ASN A 67 20.30 2.01 -14.17
C ASN A 67 20.45 1.02 -13.00
N ARG A 68 21.13 -0.10 -13.22
CA ARG A 68 21.61 -0.99 -12.14
C ARG A 68 22.70 -0.31 -11.29
N GLN A 69 22.60 1.01 -11.10
CA GLN A 69 23.45 1.74 -10.18
C GLN A 69 23.05 1.34 -8.77
N ASN A 70 24.07 1.17 -7.93
CA ASN A 70 23.91 0.90 -6.50
C ASN A 70 22.89 1.90 -5.94
N PHE A 71 21.80 1.39 -5.40
CA PHE A 71 20.78 2.20 -4.74
C PHE A 71 21.50 2.91 -3.59
N THR A 72 21.60 4.24 -3.68
CA THR A 72 22.31 5.06 -2.68
C THR A 72 21.75 4.86 -1.27
N HIS A 73 22.64 5.00 -0.29
CA HIS A 73 22.33 4.96 1.13
C HIS A 73 21.45 6.16 1.49
N GLY A 74 20.22 5.86 1.90
CA GLY A 74 19.30 6.80 2.52
C GLY A 74 18.61 6.07 3.67
N LEU A 75 18.21 6.80 4.70
CA LEU A 75 17.45 6.27 5.84
C LEU A 75 15.98 6.03 5.49
N MET A 76 15.53 6.42 4.29
CA MET A 76 14.19 6.15 3.77
C MET A 76 14.19 6.10 2.23
N LYS A 77 13.37 5.23 1.64
CA LYS A 77 13.25 5.05 0.18
C LYS A 77 11.80 5.26 -0.27
N LEU A 78 11.61 6.15 -1.24
CA LEU A 78 10.35 6.32 -1.96
C LEU A 78 10.48 5.69 -3.34
N PHE A 79 9.48 4.96 -3.78
CA PHE A 79 9.41 4.33 -5.09
C PHE A 79 8.17 4.85 -5.80
N GLU A 80 8.37 5.62 -6.87
CA GLU A 80 7.31 6.04 -7.78
C GLU A 80 7.43 5.26 -9.09
N ILE A 81 6.63 4.21 -9.22
CA ILE A 81 6.75 3.23 -10.31
C ILE A 81 5.42 3.16 -11.06
N THR A 82 5.50 3.11 -12.38
CA THR A 82 4.31 3.16 -13.24
C THR A 82 3.62 1.82 -13.39
N THR A 83 4.34 0.70 -13.30
CA THR A 83 3.79 -0.65 -13.41
C THR A 83 4.41 -1.60 -12.40
N MET A 84 3.60 -2.50 -11.86
CA MET A 84 4.05 -3.58 -10.96
C MET A 84 5.03 -4.54 -11.66
N GLU A 85 4.97 -4.67 -12.99
CA GLU A 85 5.92 -5.49 -13.78
C GLU A 85 7.37 -5.03 -13.60
N ASN A 86 7.59 -3.73 -13.39
CA ASN A 86 8.93 -3.19 -13.17
C ASN A 86 9.51 -3.64 -11.81
N LEU A 87 8.70 -4.00 -10.81
CA LEU A 87 9.19 -4.54 -9.53
C LEU A 87 9.97 -5.84 -9.72
N GLY A 88 9.43 -6.76 -10.52
CA GLY A 88 10.00 -8.10 -10.70
C GLY A 88 11.36 -8.09 -11.42
N ARG A 89 11.68 -6.99 -12.12
CA ARG A 89 12.93 -6.84 -12.88
C ARG A 89 14.08 -6.30 -12.03
N HIS A 90 13.79 -5.67 -10.88
CA HIS A 90 14.79 -5.06 -10.02
C HIS A 90 14.78 -5.74 -8.66
N ARG A 91 15.76 -6.63 -8.43
CA ARG A 91 15.88 -7.41 -7.18
C ARG A 91 15.74 -6.51 -5.94
N GLU A 92 16.37 -5.35 -5.90
CA GLU A 92 16.30 -4.43 -4.74
C GLU A 92 14.92 -3.81 -4.47
N ILE A 93 14.07 -3.72 -5.50
CA ILE A 93 12.71 -3.19 -5.39
C ILE A 93 11.74 -4.29 -4.93
N GLY A 94 11.99 -5.54 -5.31
CA GLY A 94 11.22 -6.72 -4.92
C GLY A 94 11.78 -7.53 -3.74
N LEU A 95 12.90 -7.10 -3.14
CA LEU A 95 13.49 -7.82 -2.01
C LEU A 95 12.69 -7.53 -0.72
N PRO A 96 12.30 -8.60 0.01
CA PRO A 96 11.61 -8.48 1.28
C PRO A 96 12.47 -7.74 2.32
N ILE A 97 11.86 -6.79 3.03
CA ILE A 97 12.40 -6.01 4.18
C ILE A 97 12.88 -6.94 5.30
N GLY A 98 14.13 -7.37 5.29
CA GLY A 98 14.75 -8.00 6.46
C GLY A 98 14.69 -7.06 7.69
N PHE A 99 14.86 -7.62 8.89
CA PHE A 99 14.79 -6.90 10.19
C PHE A 99 15.75 -5.69 10.35
N ASN A 100 16.56 -5.37 9.34
CA ASN A 100 17.52 -4.25 9.29
C ASN A 100 17.32 -3.32 8.08
N GLU A 101 16.15 -3.33 7.44
CA GLU A 101 15.96 -2.63 6.17
C GLU A 101 15.31 -1.24 6.28
N VAL A 102 15.90 -0.32 5.53
CA VAL A 102 15.45 1.05 5.29
C VAL A 102 13.95 1.10 4.93
N PRO A 103 13.13 1.94 5.61
CA PRO A 103 11.73 2.17 5.29
C PRO A 103 11.45 2.40 3.80
N LYS A 104 10.44 1.72 3.26
CA LYS A 104 10.09 1.77 1.83
C LYS A 104 8.63 2.17 1.63
N PHE A 105 8.42 3.11 0.72
CA PHE A 105 7.11 3.62 0.31
C PHE A 105 6.94 3.42 -1.17
N TYR A 106 5.86 2.76 -1.58
CA TYR A 106 5.58 2.49 -2.99
C TYR A 106 4.37 3.29 -3.43
N VAL A 107 4.48 3.97 -4.56
CA VAL A 107 3.40 4.71 -5.20
C VAL A 107 3.26 4.26 -6.65
N TYR A 108 2.06 3.83 -7.00
CA TYR A 108 1.68 3.45 -8.36
C TYR A 108 0.70 4.49 -8.90
N SER A 109 1.24 5.38 -9.73
CA SER A 109 0.58 6.61 -10.21
C SER A 109 -0.02 6.50 -11.62
N ARG A 110 -0.01 5.30 -12.22
CA ARG A 110 -0.88 4.99 -13.37
C ARG A 110 -1.76 3.83 -13.02
N SER A 111 -3.03 3.94 -13.43
CA SER A 111 -3.84 2.75 -13.66
C SER A 111 -2.99 1.82 -14.51
N PRO A 112 -2.65 0.61 -14.05
CA PRO A 112 -2.24 -0.39 -15.00
C PRO A 112 -3.33 -0.44 -16.08
N GLU A 113 -3.02 0.07 -17.27
CA GLU A 113 -3.69 -0.26 -18.54
C GLU A 113 -3.41 -1.73 -18.87
N ILE A 114 -3.60 -2.58 -17.87
CA ILE A 114 -3.62 -4.00 -17.99
C ILE A 114 -5.11 -4.26 -18.22
N PRO A 115 -5.51 -4.79 -19.38
CA PRO A 115 -6.87 -5.28 -19.60
C PRO A 115 -7.31 -6.11 -18.39
N ILE A 116 -8.56 -5.99 -17.94
CA ILE A 116 -9.08 -6.69 -16.75
C ILE A 116 -8.73 -8.19 -16.77
N ASP A 117 -8.67 -8.78 -17.96
CA ASP A 117 -8.31 -10.17 -18.25
C ASP A 117 -6.81 -10.48 -18.09
N LYS A 118 -5.93 -9.50 -18.32
CA LYS A 118 -4.51 -9.56 -17.94
C LYS A 118 -4.28 -9.17 -16.48
N TRP A 119 -5.19 -8.43 -15.84
CA TRP A 119 -5.21 -8.27 -14.38
C TRP A 119 -5.61 -9.57 -13.74
N LYS A 120 -6.60 -10.26 -14.29
CA LYS A 120 -7.03 -11.58 -13.87
C LYS A 120 -5.93 -12.60 -14.11
N LYS A 121 -5.16 -12.52 -15.20
CA LYS A 121 -3.97 -13.36 -15.43
C LYS A 121 -2.73 -12.93 -14.64
N PHE A 122 -2.54 -11.65 -14.35
CA PHE A 122 -1.44 -11.15 -13.49
C PHE A 122 -1.72 -11.48 -12.02
N LEU A 123 -2.98 -11.33 -11.62
CA LEU A 123 -3.51 -11.90 -10.41
C LEU A 123 -3.39 -13.41 -10.54
N GLU A 124 -4.13 -14.19 -11.32
CA GLU A 124 -4.03 -15.68 -11.46
C GLU A 124 -2.60 -16.28 -11.62
N ASP A 125 -1.67 -15.73 -12.43
CA ASP A 125 -0.26 -16.16 -12.54
C ASP A 125 0.62 -15.69 -11.36
N LYS A 126 0.20 -14.67 -10.59
CA LYS A 126 0.83 -14.25 -9.31
C LYS A 126 -0.09 -14.36 -8.08
N MET A 127 -1.22 -15.08 -8.18
CA MET A 127 -2.29 -15.24 -7.18
C MET A 127 -2.14 -16.57 -6.47
N GLN A 128 -1.00 -17.22 -6.66
CA GLN A 128 -0.27 -17.65 -5.51
C GLN A 128 0.54 -16.45 -5.01
N ASN A 129 -0.12 -15.63 -4.20
CA ASN A 129 0.44 -14.52 -3.43
C ASN A 129 0.64 -13.17 -4.19
N ILE A 130 -0.32 -12.23 -4.09
CA ILE A 130 0.10 -10.94 -3.49
C ILE A 130 0.66 -11.38 -2.14
N THR A 131 1.92 -11.76 -1.99
CA THR A 131 2.39 -12.02 -0.63
C THR A 131 2.20 -10.65 0.02
N PHE A 132 1.30 -10.53 0.99
CA PHE A 132 1.53 -9.59 2.08
C PHE A 132 2.95 -9.95 2.46
N PHE A 133 3.88 -9.12 1.96
CA PHE A 133 5.27 -9.52 1.88
C PHE A 133 5.63 -10.03 3.26
N PRO A 134 6.47 -11.07 3.40
CA PRO A 134 6.91 -11.53 4.73
C PRO A 134 7.58 -10.42 5.58
N THR A 135 7.64 -9.21 5.04
CA THR A 135 8.40 -8.06 5.43
C THR A 135 7.64 -6.79 5.03
N LYS A 136 7.18 -6.02 6.01
CA LYS A 136 6.18 -4.94 5.90
C LYS A 136 6.71 -3.71 5.14
N PRO A 137 6.33 -3.43 3.87
CA PRO A 137 6.49 -2.06 3.37
C PRO A 137 5.71 -1.13 4.30
N ASN A 138 6.24 0.08 4.54
CA ASN A 138 5.52 1.05 5.37
C ASN A 138 4.21 1.44 4.66
N TYR A 139 4.29 1.68 3.35
CA TYR A 139 3.10 1.97 2.55
C TYR A 139 3.21 1.46 1.11
N ILE A 140 2.05 1.05 0.59
CA ILE A 140 1.74 0.80 -0.81
C ILE A 140 0.53 1.66 -1.16
N LEU A 141 0.75 2.70 -1.96
CA LEU A 141 -0.31 3.51 -2.53
C LEU A 141 -0.60 3.10 -3.96
N VAL A 142 -1.86 2.73 -4.23
CA VAL A 142 -2.39 2.58 -5.58
C VAL A 142 -3.58 3.52 -5.74
N ASP A 143 -3.39 4.60 -6.48
CA ASP A 143 -4.35 5.71 -6.52
C ASP A 143 -5.50 5.52 -7.53
N SER A 144 -5.39 4.51 -8.38
CA SER A 144 -6.22 4.30 -9.58
C SER A 144 -7.17 3.11 -9.46
N VAL A 145 -7.09 2.36 -8.36
CA VAL A 145 -7.87 1.14 -8.18
C VAL A 145 -9.16 1.46 -7.41
N GLU A 146 -10.28 1.13 -8.03
CA GLU A 146 -11.61 1.22 -7.41
C GLU A 146 -12.14 -0.14 -6.95
N THR A 147 -11.53 -1.25 -7.40
CA THR A 147 -11.96 -2.61 -7.04
C THR A 147 -10.78 -3.53 -6.81
N ILE A 148 -10.77 -4.30 -5.72
CA ILE A 148 -9.76 -5.32 -5.44
C ILE A 148 -10.38 -6.69 -5.17
N PHE A 149 -9.67 -7.72 -5.62
CA PHE A 149 -9.93 -9.12 -5.32
C PHE A 149 -8.73 -9.70 -4.60
N VAL A 150 -8.93 -10.14 -3.36
CA VAL A 150 -7.91 -10.77 -2.52
C VAL A 150 -8.33 -12.22 -2.34
N ARG A 151 -7.46 -13.17 -2.71
CA ARG A 151 -7.80 -14.60 -2.69
C ARG A 151 -6.70 -15.46 -2.08
N LYS A 152 -7.04 -16.39 -1.19
CA LYS A 152 -6.13 -17.41 -0.62
C LYS A 152 -4.91 -16.80 0.06
N GLN A 153 -5.17 -15.88 0.98
CA GLN A 153 -4.16 -14.95 1.48
C GLN A 153 -4.13 -14.84 2.99
N ASN A 154 -2.92 -14.80 3.53
CA ASN A 154 -2.67 -14.36 4.90
C ASN A 154 -2.38 -12.86 4.92
N ILE A 155 -3.21 -12.10 5.61
CA ILE A 155 -3.17 -10.64 5.67
C ILE A 155 -2.51 -10.22 6.98
N SER A 156 -1.32 -9.63 6.93
CA SER A 156 -0.53 -9.29 8.13
C SER A 156 -0.33 -7.79 8.37
N ASN A 157 -0.61 -6.94 7.38
CA ASN A 157 -0.49 -5.49 7.52
C ASN A 157 -1.52 -4.74 6.64
N PRO A 158 -2.81 -4.79 7.01
CA PRO A 158 -3.88 -4.05 6.33
C PRO A 158 -3.59 -2.55 6.11
N SER A 159 -2.99 -1.87 7.10
CA SER A 159 -2.83 -0.41 7.10
C SER A 159 -1.77 0.10 6.12
N ALA A 160 -0.78 -0.73 5.78
CA ALA A 160 0.20 -0.40 4.75
C ALA A 160 -0.43 -0.26 3.36
N LEU A 161 -1.62 -0.84 3.13
CA LEU A 161 -2.31 -0.76 1.85
C LEU A 161 -3.18 0.50 1.80
N TYR A 162 -2.68 1.53 1.13
CA TYR A 162 -3.38 2.81 0.96
C TYR A 162 -4.09 2.86 -0.40
N LEU A 163 -5.41 2.66 -0.40
CA LEU A 163 -6.24 2.63 -1.62
C LEU A 163 -7.35 3.69 -1.55
N PRO A 164 -7.03 4.98 -1.77
CA PRO A 164 -7.93 6.09 -1.48
C PRO A 164 -9.18 6.16 -2.38
N ARG A 165 -9.21 5.40 -3.48
CA ARG A 165 -10.33 5.33 -4.42
C ARG A 165 -11.08 4.01 -4.38
N ILE A 166 -10.74 3.12 -3.44
CA ILE A 166 -11.39 1.81 -3.37
C ILE A 166 -12.87 1.97 -3.06
N LYS A 167 -13.70 1.28 -3.85
CA LYS A 167 -15.15 1.21 -3.70
C LYS A 167 -15.59 -0.22 -3.43
N ASN A 168 -14.97 -1.20 -4.09
CA ASN A 168 -15.38 -2.59 -4.00
C ASN A 168 -14.22 -3.48 -3.56
N VAL A 169 -14.46 -4.32 -2.55
CA VAL A 169 -13.47 -5.25 -2.03
C VAL A 169 -14.07 -6.64 -1.94
N PHE A 170 -13.33 -7.62 -2.45
CA PHE A 170 -13.72 -9.03 -2.43
C PHE A 170 -12.60 -9.83 -1.76
N PHE A 171 -12.88 -10.42 -0.58
CA PHE A 171 -12.00 -11.38 0.07
C PHE A 171 -12.52 -12.79 -0.16
N LEU A 172 -11.66 -13.65 -0.69
CA LEU A 172 -11.98 -15.03 -1.02
C LEU A 172 -10.99 -15.95 -0.30
N ASP A 173 -11.39 -16.72 0.70
CA ASP A 173 -10.47 -17.66 1.40
C ASP A 173 -9.26 -16.89 1.99
N CYS A 174 -9.53 -15.88 2.83
CA CYS A 174 -8.49 -14.99 3.38
C CYS A 174 -8.48 -15.03 4.90
N GLN A 175 -7.29 -15.12 5.48
CA GLN A 175 -7.09 -15.13 6.93
C GLN A 175 -6.35 -13.86 7.36
N LEU A 176 -6.84 -13.20 8.42
CA LEU A 176 -6.13 -12.11 9.06
C LEU A 176 -5.12 -12.66 10.08
N LEU A 177 -3.86 -12.23 10.00
CA LEU A 177 -2.79 -12.58 10.94
C LEU A 177 -2.60 -11.52 12.04
N ASP A 178 -2.85 -10.25 11.73
CA ASP A 178 -2.75 -9.13 12.67
C ASP A 178 -4.11 -8.47 12.84
N GLN A 179 -4.72 -8.66 14.01
CA GLN A 179 -6.07 -8.18 14.31
C GLN A 179 -6.12 -6.73 14.80
N PHE A 180 -4.96 -6.10 15.06
CA PHE A 180 -4.87 -4.73 15.56
C PHE A 180 -4.83 -3.70 14.44
N GLU A 181 -4.30 -4.09 13.27
CA GLU A 181 -4.20 -3.24 12.09
C GLU A 181 -5.52 -3.17 11.33
N LYS A 182 -5.82 -1.99 10.76
CA LYS A 182 -7.07 -1.72 10.04
C LYS A 182 -6.81 -1.28 8.60
N PHE A 183 -7.70 -1.67 7.68
CA PHE A 183 -7.75 -1.11 6.34
C PHE A 183 -8.22 0.34 6.40
N ASN A 184 -7.59 1.20 5.60
CA ASN A 184 -7.98 2.60 5.46
C ASN A 184 -8.81 2.81 4.18
N PHE A 185 -10.00 2.23 4.13
CA PHE A 185 -10.88 2.23 2.95
C PHE A 185 -12.03 3.23 3.10
N LYS A 186 -11.71 4.53 3.06
CA LYS A 186 -12.66 5.63 3.32
C LYS A 186 -13.86 5.73 2.37
N LYS A 187 -13.85 5.03 1.23
CA LYS A 187 -14.88 5.12 0.18
C LYS A 187 -15.49 3.75 -0.17
N LEU A 188 -15.34 2.77 0.72
CA LEU A 188 -15.80 1.41 0.50
C LEU A 188 -17.32 1.36 0.41
N SER A 189 -17.87 1.15 -0.78
CA SER A 189 -19.31 0.94 -0.99
C SER A 189 -19.69 -0.54 -0.87
N LEU A 190 -18.84 -1.45 -1.34
CA LEU A 190 -19.15 -2.88 -1.42
C LEU A 190 -18.06 -3.73 -0.77
N LEU A 191 -18.44 -4.57 0.20
CA LEU A 191 -17.57 -5.56 0.83
C LEU A 191 -18.16 -6.97 0.66
N ASN A 192 -17.41 -7.85 -0.01
CA ASN A 192 -17.75 -9.27 -0.15
C ASN A 192 -16.70 -10.14 0.53
N ILE A 193 -17.15 -11.09 1.36
CA ILE A 193 -16.26 -12.02 2.05
C ILE A 193 -16.79 -13.46 1.87
N GLU A 194 -15.98 -14.32 1.26
CA GLU A 194 -16.20 -15.78 1.23
C GLU A 194 -15.55 -16.41 2.47
N ILE A 195 -16.35 -17.15 3.23
CA ILE A 195 -15.94 -17.87 4.44
C ILE A 195 -15.87 -19.36 4.14
N ARG A 196 -14.73 -19.98 4.46
CA ARG A 196 -14.52 -21.43 4.46
C ARG A 196 -14.34 -21.99 5.87
N GLY A 197 -14.01 -21.15 6.85
CA GLY A 197 -14.02 -21.50 8.27
C GLY A 197 -13.97 -20.27 9.18
N GLU A 198 -14.06 -20.48 10.49
CA GLU A 198 -14.10 -19.40 11.50
C GLU A 198 -12.90 -18.44 11.43
N LYS A 199 -11.75 -18.89 10.92
CA LYS A 199 -10.56 -18.06 10.74
C LYS A 199 -10.76 -16.93 9.72
N ASP A 200 -11.64 -17.13 8.74
CA ASP A 200 -11.88 -16.15 7.68
C ASP A 200 -12.75 -14.99 8.20
N LEU A 201 -13.62 -15.24 9.19
CA LEU A 201 -14.39 -14.20 9.88
C LEU A 201 -13.50 -13.17 10.58
N GLN A 202 -12.25 -13.52 10.90
CA GLN A 202 -11.31 -12.59 11.51
C GLN A 202 -10.98 -11.41 10.58
N ILE A 203 -11.20 -11.54 9.27
CA ILE A 203 -10.99 -10.44 8.32
C ILE A 203 -11.86 -9.21 8.65
N LEU A 204 -13.05 -9.44 9.22
CA LEU A 204 -13.95 -8.38 9.65
C LEU A 204 -13.30 -7.47 10.69
N LYS A 205 -12.39 -8.01 11.51
CA LYS A 205 -11.65 -7.23 12.50
C LYS A 205 -10.64 -6.28 11.87
N ALA A 206 -10.28 -6.43 10.59
CA ALA A 206 -9.43 -5.46 9.89
C ALA A 206 -10.21 -4.23 9.42
N PHE A 207 -11.52 -4.15 9.66
CA PHE A 207 -12.33 -2.99 9.31
C PHE A 207 -12.65 -2.17 10.55
N ASP A 208 -12.68 -0.86 10.35
CA ASP A 208 -13.27 0.10 11.30
C ASP A 208 -14.60 0.56 10.69
N PHE A 209 -15.67 -0.11 11.09
CA PHE A 209 -17.03 0.15 10.58
C PHE A 209 -17.61 1.46 11.13
N ASP A 210 -17.03 2.04 12.17
CA ASP A 210 -17.43 3.35 12.68
C ASP A 210 -16.91 4.47 11.76
N GLN A 211 -15.84 4.22 11.01
CA GLN A 211 -15.20 5.18 10.09
C GLN A 211 -15.49 4.91 8.62
N CYS A 212 -16.08 3.76 8.27
CA CYS A 212 -16.39 3.36 6.89
C CYS A 212 -17.90 3.17 6.72
N SER A 213 -18.55 4.00 5.91
CA SER A 213 -19.93 3.76 5.47
C SER A 213 -19.95 2.76 4.32
N ILE A 214 -20.40 1.54 4.58
CA ILE A 214 -20.50 0.47 3.57
C ILE A 214 -21.96 0.38 3.10
N ASP A 215 -22.20 0.64 1.83
CA ASP A 215 -23.55 0.58 1.24
C ASP A 215 -24.07 -0.87 1.17
N GLN A 216 -23.18 -1.81 0.86
CA GLN A 216 -23.52 -3.22 0.74
C GLN A 216 -22.42 -4.12 1.30
N MET A 217 -22.81 -5.00 2.22
CA MET A 217 -21.94 -6.03 2.76
C MET A 217 -22.55 -7.40 2.55
N CYS A 218 -21.79 -8.29 1.93
CA CYS A 218 -22.20 -9.67 1.70
C CYS A 218 -21.17 -10.64 2.28
N ILE A 219 -21.65 -11.53 3.14
CA ILE A 219 -20.86 -12.60 3.73
C ILE A 219 -21.46 -13.92 3.25
N PHE A 220 -20.67 -14.74 2.58
CA PHE A 220 -21.16 -16.01 2.05
C PHE A 220 -20.35 -17.18 2.60
N PRO A 221 -21.00 -18.23 3.13
CA PRO A 221 -20.34 -19.53 3.26
C PRO A 221 -19.98 -20.00 1.84
N ASN A 222 -18.76 -20.54 1.70
CA ASN A 222 -18.14 -21.14 0.51
C ASN A 222 -19.08 -21.28 -0.72
N TRP A 223 -18.68 -20.75 -1.89
CA TRP A 223 -19.47 -20.63 -3.13
C TRP A 223 -20.16 -21.91 -3.64
N ASN A 224 -19.87 -23.07 -3.05
CA ASN A 224 -20.50 -24.35 -3.33
C ASN A 224 -21.81 -24.60 -2.56
N ASN A 225 -22.14 -23.83 -1.53
CA ASN A 225 -23.41 -23.90 -0.79
C ASN A 225 -23.88 -22.48 -0.47
N ILE A 226 -24.78 -21.97 -1.31
CA ILE A 226 -25.31 -20.61 -1.22
C ILE A 226 -26.35 -20.55 -0.09
N ASP A 227 -25.95 -19.99 1.06
CA ASP A 227 -26.86 -19.29 1.96
C ASP A 227 -26.45 -17.80 1.96
N ILE A 228 -27.28 -16.95 1.36
CA ILE A 228 -27.04 -15.52 1.23
C ILE A 228 -27.59 -14.83 2.48
N HIS A 229 -26.70 -14.38 3.38
CA HIS A 229 -27.08 -13.44 4.42
C HIS A 229 -26.77 -12.02 3.95
N ILE A 230 -27.79 -11.33 3.44
CA ILE A 230 -27.73 -9.89 3.19
C ILE A 230 -27.89 -9.20 4.54
N ILE A 231 -26.85 -8.54 5.02
CA ILE A 231 -26.95 -7.61 6.15
C ILE A 231 -26.99 -6.21 5.54
N THR A 232 -28.19 -5.66 5.39
CA THR A 232 -28.37 -4.23 5.13
C THR A 232 -28.31 -3.50 6.46
N SER A 233 -27.39 -2.55 6.60
CA SER A 233 -27.55 -1.51 7.62
C SER A 233 -28.69 -0.60 7.17
N GLU A 234 -29.85 -0.74 7.81
CA GLU A 234 -30.82 0.36 7.84
C GLU A 234 -30.22 1.46 8.74
N ILE A 235 -30.02 2.66 8.18
CA ILE A 235 -29.84 3.90 8.96
C ILE A 235 -31.22 4.43 9.30
#